data_AF-A0A0Q9X0Z9-F1
#
_entry.id   AF-A0A0Q9X0Z9-F1
#
_cell.length_a   1.000
_cell.length_b   1.000
_cell.length_c   1.000
_cell.angle_alpha   90.00
_cell.angle_beta   90.00
_cell.angle_gamma   90.00
#
_symmetry.space_group_name_H-M   'P 1'
#
loop_
_entity.id
_entity.type
_entity.pdbx_description
1 polymer ?
#
loop_
_entity_poly.entity_id
_entity_poly.type
_entity_poly.pdbx_seq_one_letter_code
_entity_poly.pdbx_strand_id
1 'polypeptide(L)'
;MKLIYQLILFALLINICLGSSQQQRQNCKNQHNVTDNDLAALPATATVADIPKNIKCFLKCVLQPLLIAENRNYDTDKEQKFMRCKEKYENVEDWSGCDYETNIFLCLDWL
;
A
#
# COMPACT_ATOMS: atom_id res chain seq x y z
N MET A 1 6.36 -40.50 2.09
CA MET A 1 6.81 -39.54 3.14
C MET A 1 7.42 -38.26 2.58
N LYS A 2 8.32 -38.29 1.59
CA LYS A 2 8.93 -37.08 0.98
C LYS A 2 7.90 -36.12 0.33
N LEU A 3 6.89 -36.64 -0.35
CA LEU A 3 5.82 -35.86 -0.99
C LEU A 3 4.94 -35.07 0.00
N ILE A 4 4.67 -35.64 1.18
CA ILE A 4 3.85 -34.98 2.21
C ILE A 4 4.63 -33.81 2.83
N TYR A 5 5.93 -33.98 3.08
CA TYR A 5 6.80 -32.90 3.56
C TYR A 5 6.89 -31.75 2.56
N GLN A 6 6.98 -32.04 1.26
CA GLN A 6 7.02 -31.02 0.21
C GLN A 6 5.71 -30.21 0.15
N LEU A 7 4.55 -30.86 0.30
CA LEU A 7 3.26 -30.18 0.33
C LEU A 7 3.08 -29.30 1.57
N ILE A 8 3.56 -29.76 2.74
CA ILE A 8 3.51 -28.98 3.98
C ILE A 8 4.43 -27.74 3.87
N LEU A 9 5.65 -27.92 3.33
CA LEU A 9 6.58 -26.80 3.13
C LEU A 9 6.00 -25.75 2.17
N PHE A 10 5.34 -26.20 1.10
CA PHE A 10 4.71 -25.33 0.11
C PHE A 10 3.52 -24.55 0.72
N ALA A 11 2.69 -25.22 1.52
CA ALA A 11 1.59 -24.58 2.23
C ALA A 11 2.09 -23.55 3.27
N LEU A 12 3.19 -23.83 3.97
CA LEU A 12 3.82 -22.88 4.90
C LEU A 12 4.35 -21.64 4.18
N LEU A 13 5.03 -21.82 3.05
CA LEU A 13 5.56 -20.71 2.24
C LEU A 13 4.44 -19.81 1.70
N ILE A 14 3.31 -20.38 1.27
CA ILE A 14 2.15 -19.61 0.81
C ILE A 14 1.53 -18.81 1.96
N ASN A 15 1.35 -19.42 3.14
CA ASN A 15 0.80 -18.73 4.31
C ASN A 15 1.70 -17.60 4.81
N ILE A 16 3.03 -17.76 4.74
CA ILE A 16 3.99 -16.72 5.10
C ILE A 16 3.91 -15.55 4.12
N CYS A 17 3.86 -15.83 2.81
CA CYS A 17 3.72 -14.79 1.79
C CYS A 17 2.42 -13.99 1.91
N LEU A 18 1.28 -14.68 2.05
CA LEU A 18 -0.03 -14.01 2.18
C LEU A 18 -0.18 -13.28 3.52
N GLY A 19 0.35 -13.85 4.62
CA GLY A 19 0.27 -13.27 5.95
C GLY A 19 1.10 -12.00 6.12
N SER A 20 2.22 -11.88 5.41
CA SER A 20 3.15 -10.74 5.54
C SER A 20 2.51 -9.39 5.20
N SER A 21 1.71 -9.32 4.12
CA SER A 21 1.06 -8.07 3.69
C SER A 21 -0.08 -7.66 4.63
N GLN A 22 -0.86 -8.63 5.11
CA GLN A 22 -1.93 -8.38 6.06
C GLN A 22 -1.37 -7.96 7.43
N GLN A 23 -0.29 -8.60 7.89
CA GLN A 23 0.37 -8.24 9.14
C GLN A 23 0.97 -6.83 9.05
N GLN A 24 1.61 -6.48 7.92
CA GLN A 24 2.14 -5.14 7.70
C GLN A 24 1.02 -4.09 7.76
N ARG A 25 -0.11 -4.32 7.07
CA ARG A 25 -1.26 -3.42 7.10
C ARG A 25 -1.77 -3.21 8.53
N GLN A 26 -1.90 -4.28 9.32
CA GLN A 26 -2.35 -4.16 10.72
C GLN A 26 -1.33 -3.43 11.60
N ASN A 27 -0.04 -3.68 11.42
CA ASN A 27 1.02 -2.96 12.13
C ASN A 27 0.95 -1.45 11.83
N CYS A 28 0.78 -1.07 10.55
CA CYS A 28 0.64 0.32 10.14
C CYS A 28 -0.62 0.97 10.73
N LYS A 29 -1.76 0.26 10.77
CA LYS A 29 -3.00 0.76 11.41
C LYS A 29 -2.79 1.05 12.89
N ASN A 30 -2.16 0.12 13.62
CA ASN A 30 -1.87 0.30 15.04
C ASN A 30 -0.89 1.45 15.29
N GLN A 31 0.17 1.54 14.48
CA GLN A 31 1.17 2.60 14.59
C GLN A 31 0.59 4.00 14.41
N HIS A 32 -0.41 4.14 13.54
CA HIS A 32 -1.03 5.43 13.22
C HIS A 32 -2.42 5.62 13.83
N ASN A 33 -2.89 4.71 14.68
CA ASN A 33 -4.22 4.76 15.27
C ASN A 33 -5.33 4.99 14.21
N VAL A 34 -5.34 4.13 13.19
CA VAL A 34 -6.31 4.13 12.08
C VAL A 34 -7.17 2.89 12.16
N THR A 35 -8.49 3.05 12.13
CA THR A 35 -9.46 1.95 12.10
C THR A 35 -9.95 1.67 10.67
N ASP A 36 -10.66 0.56 10.45
CA ASP A 36 -11.29 0.34 9.13
C ASP A 36 -12.44 1.33 8.89
N ASN A 37 -13.10 1.81 9.96
CA ASN A 37 -14.15 2.83 9.84
C ASN A 37 -13.59 4.18 9.37
N ASP A 38 -12.40 4.56 9.83
CA ASP A 38 -11.75 5.79 9.38
C ASP A 38 -11.41 5.75 7.89
N LEU A 39 -11.02 4.58 7.39
CA LEU A 39 -10.73 4.37 5.96
C LEU A 39 -12.02 4.34 5.13
N ALA A 40 -13.08 3.73 5.63
CA ALA A 40 -14.38 3.65 4.95
C ALA A 40 -15.12 4.99 4.93
N ALA A 41 -14.79 5.90 5.84
CA ALA A 41 -15.38 7.24 5.91
C ALA A 41 -14.74 8.24 4.93
N LEU A 42 -13.67 7.86 4.22
CA LEU A 42 -13.02 8.74 3.26
C LEU A 42 -13.94 8.99 2.05
N PRO A 43 -14.25 10.26 1.72
CA PRO A 43 -15.06 10.56 0.55
C PRO A 43 -14.31 10.20 -0.73
N ALA A 44 -15.02 9.64 -1.72
CA ALA A 44 -14.43 9.30 -3.03
C ALA A 44 -13.82 10.51 -3.76
N THR A 45 -14.29 11.73 -3.44
CA THR A 45 -13.77 12.99 -3.98
C THR A 45 -12.76 13.68 -3.07
N ALA A 46 -12.21 12.98 -2.08
CA ALA A 46 -11.21 13.54 -1.17
C ALA A 46 -9.98 14.01 -1.93
N THR A 47 -9.50 15.20 -1.57
CA THR A 47 -8.16 15.67 -1.92
C THR A 47 -7.18 15.31 -0.79
N VAL A 48 -5.88 15.44 -1.05
CA VAL A 48 -4.87 15.21 0.00
C VAL A 48 -5.07 16.14 1.21
N ALA A 49 -5.59 17.35 1.03
CA ALA A 49 -5.86 18.25 2.15
C ALA A 49 -6.99 17.75 3.07
N ASP A 50 -7.94 16.99 2.52
CA ASP A 50 -9.10 16.47 3.25
C ASP A 50 -8.77 15.25 4.10
N ILE A 51 -7.65 14.59 3.82
CA ILE A 51 -7.26 13.36 4.51
C ILE A 51 -6.52 13.69 5.82
N PRO A 52 -6.99 13.17 6.98
CA PRO A 52 -6.30 13.30 8.25
C PRO A 52 -4.85 12.81 8.21
N LYS A 53 -3.95 13.51 8.92
CA LYS A 53 -2.51 13.21 8.96
C LYS A 53 -2.20 11.76 9.35
N ASN A 54 -2.95 11.17 10.27
CA ASN A 54 -2.77 9.78 10.67
C ASN A 54 -3.06 8.80 9.52
N ILE A 55 -4.10 9.03 8.73
CA ILE A 55 -4.43 8.22 7.55
C ILE A 55 -3.36 8.40 6.47
N LYS A 56 -2.92 9.64 6.21
CA LYS A 56 -1.81 9.90 5.29
C LYS A 56 -0.57 9.08 5.65
N CYS A 57 -0.19 9.09 6.93
CA CYS A 57 1.00 8.37 7.38
C CYS A 57 0.80 6.85 7.42
N PHE A 58 -0.43 6.38 7.65
CA PHE A 58 -0.79 4.99 7.41
C PHE A 58 -0.57 4.58 5.94
N LEU A 59 -1.03 5.39 4.98
CA LEU A 59 -0.83 5.13 3.54
C LEU A 59 0.66 5.09 3.20
N LYS A 60 1.46 6.01 3.76
CA LYS A 60 2.91 5.95 3.66
C LYS A 60 3.49 4.63 4.15
N CYS A 61 3.14 4.20 5.36
CA CYS A 61 3.62 2.95 5.95
C CYS A 61 3.30 1.71 5.08
N VAL A 62 2.15 1.71 4.41
CA VAL A 62 1.72 0.61 3.53
C VAL A 62 2.37 0.67 2.14
N LEU A 63 2.44 1.87 1.54
CA LEU A 63 2.85 2.05 0.14
C LEU A 63 4.36 2.25 -0.03
N GLN A 64 5.07 2.75 0.98
CA GLN A 64 6.50 3.04 0.87
C GLN A 64 7.33 1.80 0.44
N PRO A 65 7.10 0.58 0.96
CA PRO A 65 7.82 -0.60 0.47
C PRO A 65 7.47 -0.99 -0.96
N LEU A 66 6.29 -0.59 -1.46
CA LEU A 66 5.91 -0.82 -2.85
C LEU A 66 6.64 0.15 -3.79
N LEU A 67 6.81 1.40 -3.35
CA LEU A 67 7.40 2.48 -4.15
C LEU A 67 8.91 2.37 -4.32
N ILE A 68 9.60 1.80 -3.32
CA ILE A 68 11.06 1.55 -3.32
C ILE A 68 11.42 0.33 -4.18
N ALA A 69 10.47 -0.56 -4.48
CA ALA A 69 10.73 -1.73 -5.29
C ALA A 69 10.80 -1.36 -6.79
N GLU A 70 11.97 -0.92 -7.25
CA GLU A 70 12.18 -0.40 -8.62
C GLU A 70 12.19 -1.49 -9.71
N ASN A 71 12.35 -2.77 -9.35
CA ASN A 71 12.49 -3.88 -10.30
C ASN A 71 11.29 -4.84 -10.31
N ARG A 72 10.06 -4.34 -10.44
CA ARG A 72 8.92 -5.21 -10.75
C ARG A 72 8.60 -5.15 -12.23
N ASN A 73 8.40 -6.30 -12.86
CA ASN A 73 7.78 -6.38 -14.17
C ASN A 73 6.29 -6.08 -14.00
N TYR A 74 5.91 -4.85 -14.34
CA TYR A 74 4.55 -4.33 -14.25
C TYR A 74 3.78 -4.69 -15.52
N ASP A 75 3.29 -5.94 -15.59
CA ASP A 75 2.66 -6.49 -16.80
C ASP A 75 1.12 -6.36 -16.78
N THR A 76 0.56 -5.86 -15.67
CA THR A 76 -0.89 -5.70 -15.52
C THR A 76 -1.35 -4.24 -15.61
N ASP A 77 -2.59 -4.02 -16.07
CA ASP A 77 -3.20 -2.68 -16.17
C ASP A 77 -3.16 -1.89 -14.84
N LYS A 78 -3.32 -2.60 -13.71
CA LYS A 78 -3.27 -2.00 -12.36
C LYS A 78 -1.87 -1.50 -12.02
N GLU A 79 -0.86 -2.26 -12.40
CA GLU A 79 0.54 -1.90 -12.20
C GLU A 79 0.97 -0.76 -13.12
N GLN A 80 0.51 -0.75 -14.37
CA GLN A 80 0.73 0.39 -15.26
C GLN A 80 0.02 1.67 -14.74
N LYS A 81 -1.20 1.55 -14.19
CA LYS A 81 -1.87 2.68 -13.53
C LYS A 81 -1.06 3.17 -12.33
N PHE A 82 -0.51 2.26 -11.53
CA PHE A 82 0.37 2.60 -10.41
C PHE A 82 1.62 3.35 -10.86
N MET A 83 2.30 2.89 -11.92
CA MET A 83 3.47 3.59 -12.46
C MET A 83 3.13 4.98 -12.98
N ARG A 84 2.04 5.14 -13.73
CA ARG A 84 1.57 6.46 -14.16
C ARG A 84 1.29 7.40 -12.99
N CYS A 85 0.72 6.88 -11.90
CA CYS A 85 0.47 7.67 -10.70
C CYS A 85 1.77 8.03 -9.98
N LYS A 86 2.74 7.11 -9.90
CA LYS A 86 4.08 7.37 -9.34
C LYS A 86 4.78 8.49 -10.13
N GLU A 87 4.89 8.33 -11.45
CA GLU A 87 5.54 9.29 -12.36
C GLU A 87 4.88 10.67 -12.32
N LYS A 88 3.55 10.73 -12.25
CA LYS A 88 2.80 12.00 -12.17
C LYS A 88 3.24 12.85 -10.98
N TYR A 89 3.56 12.22 -9.85
CA TYR A 89 3.93 12.92 -8.63
C TYR A 89 5.44 13.00 -8.41
N GLU A 90 6.28 12.24 -9.13
CA GLU A 90 7.75 12.09 -8.95
C GLU A 90 8.55 13.40 -8.87
N ASN A 91 8.06 14.49 -9.45
CA ASN A 91 8.76 15.79 -9.46
C ASN A 91 8.21 16.85 -8.47
N VAL A 92 7.30 16.49 -7.56
CA VAL A 92 6.62 17.47 -6.68
C VAL A 92 7.45 17.83 -5.45
N GLU A 93 8.47 18.70 -5.58
CA GLU A 93 9.52 19.06 -4.59
C GLU A 93 9.15 19.11 -3.07
N ASP A 94 7.89 19.28 -2.67
CA ASP A 94 7.44 19.31 -1.27
C ASP A 94 6.95 17.94 -0.73
N TRP A 95 7.86 16.96 -0.70
CA TRP A 95 7.60 15.59 -0.27
C TRP A 95 7.69 15.38 1.25
N SER A 96 7.80 16.46 2.01
CA SER A 96 8.09 16.36 3.43
C SER A 96 6.88 15.85 4.20
N GLY A 97 6.83 14.54 4.46
CA GLY A 97 5.81 13.93 5.31
C GLY A 97 5.15 12.69 4.71
N CYS A 98 3.82 12.69 4.66
CA CYS A 98 2.99 11.53 4.31
C CYS A 98 2.06 11.81 3.11
N ASP A 99 2.23 12.95 2.46
CA ASP A 99 1.32 13.47 1.44
C ASP A 99 1.60 12.86 0.07
N TYR A 100 2.83 12.46 -0.21
CA TYR A 100 3.17 11.80 -1.48
C TYR A 100 2.44 10.48 -1.67
N GLU A 101 2.56 9.57 -0.71
CA GLU A 101 1.92 8.25 -0.82
C GLU A 101 0.40 8.38 -0.86
N THR A 102 -0.13 9.43 -0.23
CA THR A 102 -1.55 9.80 -0.30
C THR A 102 -1.95 10.27 -1.70
N ASN A 103 -1.14 11.11 -2.35
CA ASN A 103 -1.37 11.54 -3.74
C ASN A 103 -1.40 10.36 -4.72
N ILE A 104 -0.48 9.41 -4.57
CA ILE A 104 -0.47 8.19 -5.38
C ILE A 104 -1.72 7.36 -5.10
N PHE A 105 -2.08 7.16 -3.82
CA PHE A 105 -3.25 6.39 -3.43
C PHE A 105 -4.53 6.96 -4.07
N LEU A 106 -4.72 8.28 -4.00
CA LEU A 106 -5.87 8.95 -4.61
C LEU A 106 -5.88 8.81 -6.14
N CYS A 107 -4.72 8.87 -6.80
CA CYS A 107 -4.62 8.68 -8.24
C CYS A 107 -4.99 7.26 -8.70
N LEU A 108 -4.84 6.26 -7.83
CA LEU A 108 -5.19 4.88 -8.16
C LEU A 108 -6.72 4.66 -8.23
N ASP A 109 -7.56 5.64 -7.86
CA ASP A 109 -9.01 5.50 -7.67
C ASP A 109 -9.36 4.25 -6.82
N TRP A 110 -8.74 4.12 -5.65
CA TRP A 110 -9.00 3.02 -4.72
C TRP A 110 -10.28 3.19 -3.88
N LEU A 111 -11.08 4.24 -4.15
CA LEU A 111 -12.38 4.51 -3.55
C LEU A 111 -13.51 4.32 -4.58
#